data_AF-A0A831PTF8-F1
#
_entry.id   AF-A0A831PTF8-F1
#
_cell.length_a   1.000
_cell.length_b   1.000
_cell.length_c   1.000
_cell.angle_alpha   90.00
_cell.angle_beta   90.00
_cell.angle_gamma   90.00
#
_symmetry.space_group_name_H-M   'P 1'
#
loop_
_entity.id
_entity.type
_entity.pdbx_description
1 polymer ?
#
loop_
_entity_poly.entity_id
_entity_poly.type
_entity_poly.pdbx_seq_one_letter_code
_entity_poly.pdbx_strand_id
1 'polypeptide(L)'
;KLRMFLVEVRDGCISVRSKNAPEEAIDAVHRAFPGSTRYEGHVDIPGASFAPVEEAVRLIEIDHGGFGFVAPSSTYHTFMPGLQGGKMSSSVPESFISFWETEKDLKKKVMGALTGGRMTLDEQKRLGGEPEKCPVYLLNLFHMAKDDAELAEISRRCRAGELLCGTCKKETLARTQEFLRDFTERIDETKDLVEG
;
A
#
# COMPACT_ATOMS: atom_id res chain seq x y z
N LYS A 1 -0.24 26.38 -4.23
CA LYS A 1 0.21 25.22 -5.04
C LYS A 1 1.68 24.95 -4.71
N LEU A 2 2.11 23.69 -4.62
CA LEU A 2 3.40 23.29 -4.03
C LEU A 2 4.62 23.48 -4.94
N ARG A 3 4.45 23.53 -6.28
CA ARG A 3 5.52 23.74 -7.27
C ARG A 3 5.09 24.73 -8.34
N MET A 4 6.02 25.56 -8.80
CA MET A 4 5.82 26.50 -9.92
C MET A 4 5.84 25.79 -11.28
N PHE A 5 6.64 24.72 -11.39
CA PHE A 5 6.85 23.98 -12.63
C PHE A 5 6.42 22.51 -12.53
N LEU A 6 6.08 21.92 -13.67
CA LEU A 6 6.05 20.49 -13.93
C LEU A 6 7.20 20.16 -14.88
N VAL A 7 8.07 19.25 -14.49
CA VAL A 7 9.12 18.72 -15.37
C VAL A 7 8.67 17.33 -15.82
N GLU A 8 8.58 17.11 -17.13
CA GLU A 8 8.12 15.84 -17.71
C GLU A 8 8.87 15.53 -19.01
N VAL A 9 9.01 14.24 -19.33
CA VAL A 9 9.55 13.81 -20.62
C VAL A 9 8.43 13.81 -21.65
N ARG A 10 8.59 14.56 -22.75
CA ARG A 10 7.62 14.63 -23.85
C ARG A 10 8.32 14.71 -25.19
N ASP A 11 7.83 13.95 -26.17
CA ASP A 11 8.28 14.02 -27.57
C ASP A 11 9.81 13.97 -27.74
N GLY A 12 10.50 13.19 -26.89
CA GLY A 12 11.95 13.02 -26.91
C GLY A 12 12.76 14.17 -26.28
N CYS A 13 12.11 15.13 -25.61
CA CYS A 13 12.75 16.21 -24.86
C CYS A 13 12.24 16.31 -23.42
N ILE A 14 12.91 17.10 -22.58
CA ILE A 14 12.41 17.45 -21.26
C ILE A 14 11.60 18.75 -21.37
N SER A 15 10.31 18.70 -21.04
CA SER A 15 9.41 19.86 -21.06
C SER A 15 9.24 20.38 -19.63
N VAL A 16 9.57 21.65 -19.41
CA VAL A 16 9.36 22.37 -18.15
C VAL A 16 8.15 23.28 -18.30
N ARG A 17 7.00 22.85 -17.77
CA ARG A 17 5.71 23.53 -17.96
C ARG A 17 5.33 24.34 -16.73
N SER A 18 4.90 25.58 -16.94
CA SER A 18 4.40 26.45 -15.89
C SER A 18 3.05 25.95 -15.36
N LYS A 19 2.95 25.80 -14.04
CA LYS A 19 1.67 25.59 -13.32
C LYS A 19 1.09 26.90 -12.81
N ASN A 20 1.95 27.88 -12.57
CA ASN A 20 1.72 29.24 -12.04
C ASN A 20 3.06 29.99 -11.84
N ALA A 21 4.10 29.66 -12.62
CA ALA A 21 5.38 30.34 -12.54
C ALA A 21 5.24 31.77 -13.10
N PRO A 22 5.84 32.80 -12.46
CA PRO A 22 5.94 34.13 -13.06
C PRO A 22 6.79 34.05 -14.34
N GLU A 23 6.55 34.96 -15.30
CA GLU A 23 7.28 34.96 -16.58
C GLU A 23 8.79 34.99 -16.39
N GLU A 24 9.28 35.77 -15.42
CA GLU A 24 10.70 35.86 -15.06
C GLU A 24 11.33 34.50 -14.72
N ALA A 25 10.57 33.63 -14.02
CA ALA A 25 11.02 32.30 -13.66
C ALA A 25 11.03 31.36 -14.88
N ILE A 26 10.05 31.48 -15.79
CA ILE A 26 10.03 30.71 -17.04
C ILE A 26 11.23 31.11 -17.91
N ASP A 27 11.54 32.41 -17.96
CA ASP A 27 12.68 32.93 -18.70
C ASP A 27 14.01 32.51 -18.06
N ALA A 28 14.06 32.42 -16.73
CA ALA A 28 15.22 31.88 -16.01
C ALA A 28 15.48 30.41 -16.36
N VAL A 29 14.44 29.59 -16.51
CA VAL A 29 14.57 28.22 -17.02
C VAL A 29 15.15 28.23 -18.43
N HIS A 30 14.62 29.04 -19.35
CA HIS A 30 15.16 29.11 -20.72
C HIS A 30 16.64 29.53 -20.75
N ARG A 31 17.03 30.51 -19.93
CA ARG A 31 18.44 30.94 -19.81
C ARG A 31 19.36 29.85 -19.25
N ALA A 32 18.85 29.02 -18.34
CA ALA A 32 19.64 27.96 -17.71
C ALA A 32 19.97 26.80 -18.66
N PHE A 33 19.21 26.61 -19.74
CA PHE A 33 19.39 25.52 -20.69
C PHE A 33 19.60 26.04 -22.12
N PRO A 34 20.86 26.27 -22.54
CA PRO A 34 21.18 26.64 -23.92
C PRO A 34 20.66 25.61 -24.92
N GLY A 35 20.03 26.08 -26.01
CA GLY A 35 19.40 25.21 -27.01
C GLY A 35 17.97 24.77 -26.67
N SER A 36 17.41 25.24 -25.55
CA SER A 36 15.99 25.09 -25.25
C SER A 36 15.11 26.03 -26.09
N THR A 37 13.84 25.67 -26.26
CA THR A 37 12.84 26.50 -26.94
C THR A 37 11.84 27.05 -25.92
N ARG A 38 11.68 28.37 -25.89
CA ARG A 38 10.74 29.07 -25.00
C ARG A 38 9.38 29.25 -25.68
N TYR A 39 8.32 28.81 -25.01
CA TYR A 39 6.92 29.00 -25.36
C TYR A 39 6.18 29.68 -24.22
N GLU A 40 5.03 30.32 -24.48
CA GLU A 40 4.27 31.11 -23.49
C GLU A 40 4.15 30.44 -22.11
N GLY A 41 3.79 29.15 -22.07
CA GLY A 41 3.61 28.40 -20.83
C GLY A 41 4.65 27.33 -20.50
N HIS A 42 5.71 27.16 -21.31
CA HIS A 42 6.69 26.08 -21.08
C HIS A 42 8.03 26.32 -21.79
N VAL A 43 9.05 25.58 -21.37
CA VAL A 43 10.37 25.52 -22.01
C VAL A 43 10.67 24.07 -22.35
N ASP A 44 10.97 23.80 -23.61
CA ASP A 44 11.36 22.46 -24.06
C ASP A 44 12.88 22.38 -24.23
N ILE A 45 13.49 21.37 -23.63
CA ILE A 45 14.94 21.20 -23.52
C ILE A 45 15.33 19.88 -24.21
N PRO A 46 15.68 19.90 -25.50
CA PRO A 46 16.07 18.70 -26.24
C PRO A 46 17.45 18.18 -25.79
N GLY A 47 17.64 16.86 -25.78
CA GLY A 47 18.93 16.23 -25.47
C GLY A 47 19.36 16.26 -24.00
N ALA A 48 18.58 16.86 -23.11
CA ALA A 48 18.86 16.88 -21.68
C ALA A 48 18.36 15.62 -20.95
N SER A 49 19.01 15.29 -19.85
CA SER A 49 18.56 14.26 -18.92
C SER A 49 17.60 14.84 -17.88
N PHE A 50 16.62 14.04 -17.43
CA PHE A 50 15.55 14.49 -16.53
C PHE A 50 16.07 15.03 -15.19
N ALA A 51 16.90 14.27 -14.46
CA ALA A 51 17.31 14.62 -13.10
C ALA A 51 18.07 15.96 -12.99
N PRO A 52 19.07 16.27 -13.84
CA PRO A 52 19.72 17.59 -13.84
C PRO A 52 18.76 18.75 -14.14
N VAL A 53 17.80 18.53 -15.06
CA VAL A 53 16.80 19.55 -15.38
C VAL A 53 15.87 19.79 -14.21
N GLU A 54 15.37 18.71 -13.59
CA GLU A 54 14.49 18.80 -12.43
C GLU A 54 15.15 19.53 -11.26
N GLU A 55 16.43 19.25 -11.00
CA GLU A 55 17.20 19.91 -9.95
C GLU A 55 17.41 21.40 -10.22
N ALA A 56 17.85 21.76 -11.42
CA ALA A 56 18.07 23.16 -11.77
C ALA A 56 16.76 23.97 -11.79
N VAL A 57 15.67 23.42 -12.31
CA VAL A 57 14.33 24.05 -12.26
C VAL A 57 13.88 24.26 -10.81
N ARG A 58 14.20 23.32 -9.91
CA ARG A 58 13.91 23.46 -8.48
C ARG A 58 14.68 24.61 -7.85
N LEU A 59 15.96 24.78 -8.18
CA LEU A 59 16.78 25.90 -7.70
C LEU A 59 16.26 27.24 -8.24
N ILE A 60 15.94 27.30 -9.53
CA ILE A 60 15.33 28.49 -10.16
C ILE A 60 14.00 28.84 -9.48
N GLU A 61 13.17 27.84 -9.18
CA GLU A 61 11.93 28.05 -8.46
C GLU A 61 12.17 28.70 -7.08
N ILE A 62 13.18 28.25 -6.32
CA ILE A 62 13.56 28.83 -5.03
C ILE A 62 14.02 30.28 -5.18
N ASP A 63 14.87 30.56 -6.16
CA ASP A 63 15.39 31.91 -6.43
C ASP A 63 14.28 32.92 -6.79
N HIS A 64 13.15 32.43 -7.32
CA HIS A 64 11.99 33.25 -7.68
C HIS A 64 10.88 33.20 -6.62
N GLY A 65 11.20 32.81 -5.38
CA GLY A 65 10.28 32.84 -4.24
C GLY A 65 9.32 31.64 -4.15
N GLY A 66 9.56 30.59 -4.93
CA GLY A 66 8.88 29.31 -4.82
C GLY A 66 9.49 28.41 -3.73
N PHE A 67 8.80 27.32 -3.42
CA PHE A 67 9.25 26.40 -2.38
C PHE A 67 10.31 25.42 -2.87
N GLY A 68 10.31 25.07 -4.16
CA GLY A 68 11.25 24.10 -4.71
C GLY A 68 11.13 22.72 -4.04
N PHE A 69 9.93 22.29 -3.66
CA PHE A 69 9.76 20.99 -3.00
C PHE A 69 10.14 19.83 -3.91
N VAL A 70 10.68 18.75 -3.34
CA VAL A 70 10.78 17.47 -4.05
C VAL A 70 9.41 16.80 -3.98
N ALA A 71 8.91 16.32 -5.11
CA ALA A 71 7.64 15.59 -5.10
C ALA A 71 7.82 14.31 -4.27
N PRO A 72 6.94 14.03 -3.29
CA PRO A 72 7.03 12.79 -2.54
C PRO A 72 6.81 11.62 -3.50
N SER A 73 7.56 10.55 -3.30
CA SER A 73 7.24 9.26 -3.91
C SER A 73 6.02 8.66 -3.22
N SER A 74 5.24 7.87 -3.96
CA SER A 74 4.10 7.12 -3.42
C SER A 74 4.29 5.63 -3.63
N THR A 75 3.91 4.86 -2.61
CA THR A 75 3.72 3.41 -2.69
C THR A 75 2.24 3.11 -2.52
N TYR A 76 1.71 2.23 -3.36
CA TYR A 76 0.32 1.80 -3.30
C TYR A 76 0.27 0.38 -2.75
N HIS A 77 -0.61 0.14 -1.79
CA HIS A 77 -0.86 -1.17 -1.22
C HIS A 77 -2.25 -1.67 -1.61
N THR A 78 -2.38 -2.98 -1.77
CA THR A 78 -3.68 -3.61 -1.95
C THR A 78 -4.48 -3.57 -0.65
N PHE A 79 -5.77 -3.24 -0.73
CA PHE A 79 -6.64 -3.31 0.43
C PHE A 79 -6.96 -4.76 0.79
N MET A 80 -6.70 -5.12 2.06
CA MET A 80 -7.23 -6.34 2.63
C MET A 80 -8.74 -6.19 2.86
N PRO A 81 -9.59 -7.12 2.37
CA PRO A 81 -11.02 -7.09 2.67
C PRO A 81 -11.27 -7.41 4.15
N GLY A 82 -12.41 -6.98 4.66
CA GLY A 82 -12.86 -7.39 5.98
C GLY A 82 -13.14 -8.89 6.06
N LEU A 83 -13.16 -9.42 7.28
CA LEU A 83 -13.44 -10.83 7.56
C LEU A 83 -14.79 -11.30 7.01
N GLN A 84 -15.76 -10.40 6.90
CA GLN A 84 -17.10 -10.66 6.33
C GLN A 84 -17.19 -10.28 4.84
N GLY A 85 -16.05 -10.05 4.17
CA GLY A 85 -16.00 -9.42 2.85
C GLY A 85 -16.20 -7.91 2.91
N GLY A 86 -15.95 -7.23 1.80
CA GLY A 86 -16.09 -5.77 1.71
C GLY A 86 -15.03 -5.02 2.55
N LYS A 87 -15.39 -3.82 3.03
CA LYS A 87 -14.49 -2.93 3.76
C LYS A 87 -14.45 -3.29 5.26
N MET A 88 -13.26 -3.24 5.86
CA MET A 88 -13.11 -3.22 7.32
C MET A 88 -13.70 -1.94 7.90
N SER A 89 -14.59 -2.06 8.90
CA SER A 89 -15.27 -0.92 9.50
C SER A 89 -15.44 -1.08 11.01
N SER A 90 -15.12 -0.02 11.76
CA SER A 90 -15.41 0.07 13.20
C SER A 90 -16.90 -0.04 13.52
N SER A 91 -17.77 0.39 12.61
CA SER A 91 -19.23 0.23 12.74
C SER A 91 -19.72 -1.21 12.52
N VAL A 92 -18.87 -2.09 11.99
CA VAL A 92 -19.16 -3.52 11.80
C VAL A 92 -18.07 -4.33 12.51
N PRO A 93 -18.17 -4.54 13.83
CA PRO A 93 -17.12 -5.18 14.63
C PRO A 93 -16.69 -6.55 14.10
N GLU A 94 -17.59 -7.32 13.49
CA GLU A 94 -17.29 -8.64 12.92
C GLU A 94 -16.42 -8.58 11.65
N SER A 95 -16.22 -7.39 11.05
CA SER A 95 -15.44 -7.20 9.82
C SER A 95 -13.94 -7.11 10.04
N PHE A 96 -13.47 -6.90 11.27
CA PHE A 96 -12.04 -6.71 11.59
C PHE A 96 -11.68 -7.30 12.95
N ILE A 97 -10.38 -7.49 13.16
CA ILE A 97 -9.78 -7.95 14.42
C ILE A 97 -9.15 -6.74 15.09
N SER A 98 -9.58 -6.40 16.31
CA SER A 98 -8.93 -5.37 17.12
C SER A 98 -7.64 -5.90 17.76
N PHE A 99 -6.73 -5.01 18.17
CA PHE A 99 -5.58 -5.41 18.99
C PHE A 99 -5.98 -5.82 20.42
N TRP A 100 -7.16 -5.40 20.87
CA TRP A 100 -7.69 -5.64 22.22
C TRP A 100 -8.81 -6.68 22.24
N GLU A 101 -8.82 -7.60 21.27
CA GLU A 101 -9.84 -8.66 21.25
C GLU A 101 -9.72 -9.57 22.45
N THR A 102 -10.87 -9.95 23.02
CA THR A 102 -10.91 -11.09 23.94
C THR A 102 -10.66 -12.38 23.15
N GLU A 103 -10.14 -13.43 23.80
CA GLU A 103 -9.96 -14.73 23.13
C GLU A 103 -11.27 -15.27 22.54
N LYS A 104 -12.39 -15.04 23.23
CA LYS A 104 -13.72 -15.45 22.80
C LYS A 104 -14.15 -14.73 21.52
N ASP A 105 -13.97 -13.41 21.47
CA ASP A 105 -14.40 -12.60 20.33
C ASP A 105 -13.47 -12.83 19.13
N LEU A 106 -12.16 -12.92 19.36
CA LEU A 106 -11.20 -13.29 18.32
C LEU A 106 -11.57 -14.63 17.68
N LYS A 107 -11.81 -15.66 18.50
CA LYS A 107 -12.24 -16.97 18.02
C LYS A 107 -13.53 -16.88 17.21
N LYS A 108 -14.53 -16.14 17.71
CA LYS A 108 -15.81 -15.94 17.02
C LYS A 108 -15.59 -15.31 15.64
N LYS A 109 -14.78 -14.25 15.56
CA LYS A 109 -14.51 -13.50 14.33
C LYS A 109 -13.75 -14.32 13.29
N VAL A 110 -12.63 -14.95 13.68
CA VAL A 110 -11.83 -15.77 12.74
C VAL A 110 -12.61 -17.00 12.28
N MET A 111 -13.30 -17.69 13.20
CA MET A 111 -14.10 -18.86 12.84
C MET A 111 -15.34 -18.48 12.03
N GLY A 112 -15.88 -17.29 12.23
CA GLY A 112 -17.02 -16.73 11.50
C GLY A 112 -16.68 -15.99 10.20
N ALA A 113 -15.39 -15.85 9.86
CA ALA A 113 -14.97 -15.15 8.65
C ALA A 113 -15.43 -15.86 7.36
N LEU A 114 -15.69 -15.10 6.30
CA LEU A 114 -15.91 -15.66 4.98
C LEU A 114 -14.67 -16.41 4.47
N THR A 115 -14.91 -17.37 3.59
CA THR A 115 -13.86 -18.17 2.96
C THR A 115 -14.14 -18.33 1.48
N GLY A 116 -13.08 -18.49 0.68
CA GLY A 116 -13.19 -18.90 -0.73
C GLY A 116 -13.33 -20.41 -0.92
N GLY A 117 -13.77 -21.14 0.10
CA GLY A 117 -14.01 -22.58 0.02
C GLY A 117 -15.34 -22.92 -0.64
N ARG A 118 -15.65 -24.22 -0.71
CA ARG A 118 -16.91 -24.75 -1.25
C ARG A 118 -17.96 -24.95 -0.16
N MET A 119 -19.22 -25.13 -0.59
CA MET A 119 -20.37 -25.33 0.31
C MET A 119 -20.32 -26.68 1.02
N THR A 120 -19.80 -27.72 0.36
CA THR A 120 -19.73 -29.07 0.90
C THR A 120 -18.29 -29.56 1.01
N LEU A 121 -18.06 -30.53 1.92
CA LEU A 121 -16.77 -31.18 2.09
C LEU A 121 -16.31 -31.88 0.81
N ASP A 122 -17.22 -32.58 0.13
CA ASP A 122 -16.91 -33.34 -1.07
C ASP A 122 -16.51 -32.42 -2.23
N GLU A 123 -17.20 -31.29 -2.39
CA GLU A 123 -16.79 -30.28 -3.36
C GLU A 123 -15.45 -29.66 -3.01
N GLN A 124 -15.20 -29.34 -1.73
CA GLN A 124 -13.90 -28.80 -1.31
C GLN A 124 -12.77 -29.77 -1.64
N LYS A 125 -12.94 -31.06 -1.36
CA LYS A 125 -11.93 -32.09 -1.67
C LYS A 125 -11.74 -32.28 -3.18
N ARG A 126 -12.80 -32.19 -3.98
CA ARG A 126 -12.76 -32.44 -5.42
C ARG A 126 -12.28 -31.24 -6.23
N LEU A 127 -12.70 -30.03 -5.85
CA LEU A 127 -12.51 -28.80 -6.63
C LEU A 127 -11.54 -27.80 -5.97
N GLY A 128 -11.15 -28.04 -4.72
CA GLY A 128 -10.37 -27.09 -3.94
C GLY A 128 -11.09 -25.78 -3.64
N GLY A 129 -10.38 -24.90 -2.94
CA GLY A 129 -10.81 -23.52 -2.67
C GLY A 129 -10.16 -22.49 -3.59
N GLU A 130 -10.59 -21.24 -3.43
CA GLU A 130 -10.12 -20.05 -4.14
C GLU A 130 -9.45 -19.08 -3.13
N PRO A 131 -8.14 -19.25 -2.84
CA PRO A 131 -7.42 -18.45 -1.84
C PRO A 131 -7.54 -16.94 -2.04
N GLU A 132 -7.51 -16.46 -3.29
CA GLU A 132 -7.55 -15.03 -3.63
C GLU A 132 -8.86 -14.34 -3.23
N LYS A 133 -9.93 -15.11 -3.08
CA LYS A 133 -11.26 -14.63 -2.68
C LYS A 133 -11.56 -14.91 -1.20
N CYS A 134 -10.58 -15.40 -0.45
CA CYS A 134 -10.76 -15.89 0.92
C CYS A 134 -10.17 -14.90 1.93
N PRO A 135 -10.99 -14.15 2.69
CA PRO A 135 -10.48 -13.26 3.75
C PRO A 135 -9.56 -13.95 4.76
N VAL A 136 -9.80 -15.23 5.09
CA VAL A 136 -8.91 -16.00 5.98
C VAL A 136 -7.53 -16.22 5.36
N TYR A 137 -7.47 -16.57 4.07
CA TYR A 137 -6.17 -16.70 3.38
C TYR A 137 -5.47 -15.34 3.27
N LEU A 138 -6.21 -14.27 2.95
CA LEU A 138 -5.66 -12.93 2.86
C LEU A 138 -5.12 -12.45 4.20
N LEU A 139 -5.77 -12.77 5.33
CA LEU A 139 -5.24 -12.50 6.66
C LEU A 139 -3.87 -13.18 6.88
N ASN A 140 -3.68 -14.40 6.37
CA ASN A 140 -2.37 -15.06 6.39
C ASN A 140 -1.36 -14.37 5.46
N LEU A 141 -1.75 -14.05 4.22
CA LEU A 141 -0.91 -13.33 3.25
C LEU A 141 -0.40 -12.00 3.79
N PHE A 142 -1.27 -11.19 4.40
CA PHE A 142 -0.91 -9.85 4.83
C PHE A 142 -0.20 -9.81 6.18
N HIS A 143 -0.51 -10.74 7.10
CA HIS A 143 -0.12 -10.58 8.50
C HIS A 143 0.39 -11.84 9.19
N MET A 144 -0.21 -13.02 8.94
CA MET A 144 0.00 -14.17 9.83
C MET A 144 1.02 -15.20 9.34
N ALA A 145 1.22 -15.36 8.02
CA ALA A 145 2.23 -16.27 7.50
C ALA A 145 3.64 -15.69 7.76
N LYS A 146 4.57 -16.54 8.19
CA LYS A 146 5.93 -16.11 8.56
C LYS A 146 6.80 -15.85 7.33
N ASP A 147 6.57 -16.61 6.27
CA ASP A 147 7.32 -16.54 5.02
C ASP A 147 6.47 -16.98 3.82
N ASP A 148 7.02 -16.76 2.63
CA ASP A 148 6.38 -17.09 1.35
C ASP A 148 6.18 -18.60 1.16
N ALA A 149 7.02 -19.44 1.77
CA ALA A 149 6.93 -20.89 1.62
C ALA A 149 5.73 -21.45 2.39
N GLU A 150 5.51 -20.99 3.62
CA GLU A 150 4.32 -21.31 4.40
C GLU A 150 3.05 -20.88 3.66
N LEU A 151 3.02 -19.64 3.14
CA LEU A 151 1.87 -19.13 2.41
C LEU A 151 1.60 -19.93 1.14
N ALA A 152 2.66 -20.26 0.38
CA ALA A 152 2.56 -21.09 -0.82
C ALA A 152 1.98 -22.47 -0.50
N GLU A 153 2.37 -23.08 0.62
CA GLU A 153 1.84 -24.38 1.05
C GLU A 153 0.36 -24.30 1.48
N ILE A 154 -0.04 -23.25 2.20
CA ILE A 154 -1.45 -23.00 2.51
C ILE A 154 -2.27 -22.89 1.21
N SER A 155 -1.77 -22.13 0.24
CA SER A 155 -2.42 -21.94 -1.07
C SER A 155 -2.51 -23.26 -1.83
N ARG A 156 -1.42 -24.02 -1.93
CA ARG A 156 -1.34 -25.33 -2.59
C ARG A 156 -2.36 -26.30 -2.00
N ARG A 157 -2.34 -26.50 -0.67
CA ARG A 157 -3.25 -27.43 0.02
C ARG A 157 -4.71 -27.00 -0.11
N CYS A 158 -4.99 -25.69 -0.08
CA CYS A 158 -6.34 -25.16 -0.27
C CYS A 158 -6.86 -25.48 -1.67
N ARG A 159 -6.06 -25.20 -2.71
CA ARG A 159 -6.40 -25.45 -4.12
C ARG A 159 -6.50 -26.94 -4.46
N ALA A 160 -5.72 -27.78 -3.78
CA ALA A 160 -5.77 -29.23 -3.92
C ALA A 160 -6.94 -29.88 -3.15
N GLY A 161 -7.67 -29.13 -2.33
CA GLY A 161 -8.73 -29.68 -1.47
C GLY A 161 -8.23 -30.47 -0.26
N GLU A 162 -6.91 -30.44 -0.01
CA GLU A 162 -6.23 -31.09 1.12
C GLU A 162 -6.43 -30.31 2.43
N LEU A 163 -6.60 -28.98 2.34
CA LEU A 163 -6.85 -28.10 3.48
C LEU A 163 -8.33 -27.69 3.54
N LEU A 164 -9.00 -28.09 4.62
CA LEU A 164 -10.39 -27.70 4.88
C LEU A 164 -10.46 -26.30 5.51
N CYS A 165 -11.48 -25.53 5.17
CA CYS A 165 -11.66 -24.16 5.66
C CYS A 165 -11.71 -24.06 7.19
N GLY A 166 -12.37 -25.02 7.85
CA GLY A 166 -12.41 -25.06 9.32
C GLY A 166 -11.04 -25.30 9.96
N THR A 167 -10.20 -26.13 9.34
CA THR A 167 -8.82 -26.35 9.79
C THR A 167 -7.96 -25.13 9.54
N CYS A 168 -8.02 -24.55 8.33
CA CYS A 168 -7.32 -23.31 7.98
C CYS A 168 -7.66 -22.16 8.95
N LYS A 169 -8.95 -21.99 9.30
CA LYS A 169 -9.39 -21.00 10.30
C LYS A 169 -8.79 -21.24 11.69
N LYS A 170 -8.73 -22.49 12.16
CA LYS A 170 -8.12 -22.81 13.47
C LYS A 170 -6.62 -22.54 13.47
N GLU A 171 -5.92 -22.92 12.42
CA GLU A 171 -4.50 -22.65 12.28
C GLU A 171 -4.24 -21.13 12.19
N THR A 172 -5.08 -20.39 11.46
CA THR A 172 -5.00 -18.92 11.38
C THR A 172 -5.27 -18.28 12.75
N LEU A 173 -6.30 -18.75 13.47
CA LEU A 173 -6.63 -18.27 14.82
C LEU A 173 -5.45 -18.45 15.77
N ALA A 174 -4.77 -19.60 15.73
CA ALA A 174 -3.59 -19.84 16.58
C ALA A 174 -2.48 -18.82 16.31
N ARG A 175 -2.18 -18.54 15.02
CA ARG A 175 -1.21 -17.50 14.62
C ARG A 175 -1.64 -16.11 15.10
N THR A 176 -2.92 -15.76 14.95
CA THR A 176 -3.44 -14.46 15.41
C THR A 176 -3.39 -14.33 16.92
N GLN A 177 -3.67 -15.39 17.67
CA GLN A 177 -3.54 -15.40 19.13
C GLN A 177 -2.07 -15.23 19.57
N GLU A 178 -1.13 -15.88 18.90
CA GLU A 178 0.31 -15.70 19.16
C GLU A 178 0.73 -14.26 18.92
N PHE A 179 0.34 -13.69 17.78
CA PHE A 179 0.60 -12.29 17.44
C PHE A 179 0.03 -11.32 18.48
N LEU A 180 -1.23 -11.48 18.89
CA LEU A 180 -1.86 -10.54 19.84
C LEU A 180 -1.26 -10.64 21.25
N ARG A 181 -0.80 -11.83 21.67
CA ARG A 181 -0.08 -11.98 22.94
C ARG A 181 1.25 -11.24 22.90
N ASP A 182 2.09 -11.50 21.89
CA ASP A 182 3.38 -10.78 21.72
C ASP A 182 3.17 -9.27 21.62
N PHE A 183 2.14 -8.83 20.89
CA PHE A 183 1.80 -7.41 20.81
C PHE A 183 1.44 -6.81 22.18
N THR A 184 0.60 -7.50 22.95
CA THR A 184 0.16 -7.00 24.27
C THR A 184 1.31 -6.96 25.27
N GLU A 185 2.17 -7.99 25.27
CA GLU A 185 3.39 -8.03 26.10
C GLU A 185 4.29 -6.82 25.81
N ARG A 186 4.54 -6.49 24.54
CA ARG A 186 5.34 -5.32 24.14
C ARG A 186 4.70 -3.99 24.53
N ILE A 187 3.37 -3.90 24.50
CA ILE A 187 2.68 -2.71 24.99
C ILE A 187 2.89 -2.59 26.50
N ASP A 188 2.71 -3.68 27.25
CA ASP A 188 2.88 -3.67 28.71
C ASP A 188 4.29 -3.24 29.12
N GLU A 189 5.32 -3.67 28.39
CA GLU A 189 6.72 -3.26 28.59
C GLU A 189 7.00 -1.78 28.28
N THR A 190 6.11 -1.09 27.56
CA THR A 190 6.31 0.30 27.11
C THR A 190 5.30 1.28 27.69
N LYS A 191 4.41 0.83 28.59
CA LYS A 191 3.35 1.67 29.19
C LYS A 191 3.90 2.90 29.90
N ASP A 192 5.02 2.76 30.59
CA ASP A 192 5.69 3.83 31.34
C ASP A 192 6.26 4.94 30.44
N LEU A 193 6.44 4.68 29.14
CA LEU A 193 6.95 5.67 28.18
C LEU A 193 5.87 6.61 27.62
N VAL A 194 4.59 6.29 27.80
CA VAL A 194 3.46 7.01 27.18
C VAL A 194 2.65 7.81 28.22
N GLU A 195 2.79 7.51 29.51
CA GLU A 195 2.11 8.24 30.60
C GLU A 195 2.88 9.52 31.05
N GLY A 196 3.43 10.27 30.10
CA GLY A 196 4.12 11.57 30.29
C GLY A 196 3.37 12.77 29.71
#